data_AF-N1VX49-F1
#
_entry.id   AF-N1VX49-F1
#
_cell.length_a   1.000
_cell.length_b   1.000
_cell.length_c   1.000
_cell.angle_alpha   90.00
_cell.angle_beta   90.00
_cell.angle_gamma   90.00
#
_symmetry.space_group_name_H-M   'P 1'
#
loop_
_entity.id
_entity.type
_entity.pdbx_description
1 polymer ?
#
loop_
_entity_poly.entity_id
_entity_poly.type
_entity_poly.pdbx_seq_one_letter_code
_entity_poly.pdbx_strand_id
1 'polypeptide(L)'
;MLFAQTQPANAQDSQAAKDQVDELLKGELVPENDDAELTEDQKKRKKEIMEQESLWKNPDFKGYNKTFQELHQLSKTFANNQFRLALSNYQSGINTVMKNRDWVEQYRKEEAEKKRLDEKWYWQKVDRKSREERVVYREKMKAKQDALNYFSKAINHLDEIKNPDLRERPEFKRLLSDVYRSWVMAEYDLQNLPQTIPILELYIEIDDNEKEYPAHKYLASAYSFEENMIKKSKGPDDMLFKYRYKKNVHLLRATELKYGKDSPEYKHIVNVINRDEVISVAQ
;
A
#
# COMPACT_ATOMS: atom_id res chain seq x y z
N MET A 1 -20.50 -2.65 26.75
CA MET A 1 -20.51 -1.72 25.60
C MET A 1 -19.20 -0.93 25.58
N LEU A 2 -18.13 -1.46 24.98
CA LEU A 2 -16.79 -0.85 25.06
C LEU A 2 -16.00 -0.88 23.72
N PHE A 3 -16.69 -1.03 22.58
CA PHE A 3 -16.03 -1.19 21.27
C PHE A 3 -16.29 -0.05 20.26
N ALA A 4 -16.89 1.07 20.66
CA ALA A 4 -17.35 2.10 19.71
C ALA A 4 -16.46 3.35 19.57
N GLN A 5 -15.45 3.56 20.43
CA GLN A 5 -14.67 4.81 20.47
C GLN A 5 -13.22 4.69 19.99
N THR A 6 -12.69 3.50 19.74
CA THR A 6 -11.26 3.30 19.39
C THR A 6 -10.93 3.41 17.90
N GLN A 7 -11.90 3.22 17.00
CA GLN A 7 -11.63 3.20 15.56
C GLN A 7 -11.45 4.55 14.85
N PRO A 8 -12.17 5.64 15.17
CA PRO A 8 -11.95 6.91 14.46
C PRO A 8 -10.59 7.53 14.78
N ALA A 9 -10.04 7.27 15.97
CA ALA A 9 -8.70 7.71 16.35
C ALA A 9 -7.60 6.98 15.56
N ASN A 10 -7.66 5.64 15.48
CA ASN A 10 -6.68 4.88 14.69
C ASN A 10 -6.73 5.24 13.20
N ALA A 11 -7.91 5.58 12.67
CA ALA A 11 -8.06 6.00 11.28
C ALA A 11 -7.41 7.36 10.98
N GLN A 12 -7.60 8.33 11.88
CA GLN A 12 -6.94 9.64 11.78
C GLN A 12 -5.43 9.52 11.92
N ASP A 13 -4.97 8.63 12.80
CA ASP A 13 -3.56 8.40 13.08
C ASP A 13 -2.84 7.71 11.94
N SER A 14 -3.49 6.72 11.32
CA SER A 14 -3.03 6.10 10.08
C SER A 14 -2.94 7.13 8.96
N GLN A 15 -3.95 7.99 8.81
CA GLN A 15 -3.91 9.01 7.76
C GLN A 15 -2.79 10.02 7.99
N ALA A 16 -2.60 10.50 9.23
CA ALA A 16 -1.53 11.42 9.58
C ALA A 16 -0.13 10.82 9.31
N ALA A 17 0.07 9.53 9.61
CA ALA A 17 1.34 8.85 9.32
C ALA A 17 1.63 8.78 7.81
N LYS A 18 0.60 8.50 7.00
CA LYS A 18 0.69 8.53 5.53
C LYS A 18 1.00 9.93 5.03
N ASP A 19 0.26 10.92 5.52
CA ASP A 19 0.38 12.30 5.06
C ASP A 19 1.76 12.88 5.38
N GLN A 20 2.32 12.58 6.56
CA GLN A 20 3.68 12.99 6.93
C GLN A 20 4.75 12.40 6.00
N VAL A 21 4.66 11.10 5.71
CA VAL A 21 5.60 10.45 4.78
C VAL A 21 5.39 10.96 3.35
N ASP A 22 4.14 11.15 2.94
CA ASP A 22 3.80 11.72 1.65
C ASP A 22 4.31 13.15 1.50
N GLU A 23 4.22 14.00 2.52
CA GLU A 23 4.72 15.37 2.51
C GLU A 23 6.25 15.39 2.35
N LEU A 24 6.96 14.54 3.09
CA LEU A 24 8.41 14.39 2.98
C LEU A 24 8.85 13.84 1.61
N LEU A 25 8.03 13.00 0.97
CA LEU A 25 8.31 12.39 -0.34
C LEU A 25 7.71 13.16 -1.53
N LYS A 26 6.88 14.17 -1.28
CA LYS A 26 6.32 15.07 -2.30
C LYS A 26 7.29 16.17 -2.68
N GLY A 27 8.24 16.51 -1.80
CA GLY A 27 9.30 17.47 -2.08
C GLY A 27 8.75 18.81 -2.57
N GLU A 28 8.24 19.63 -1.67
CA GLU A 28 8.30 21.09 -1.91
C GLU A 28 9.79 21.44 -1.97
N LEU A 29 10.37 21.59 -3.16
CA LEU A 29 11.58 22.41 -3.44
C LEU A 29 12.15 22.30 -4.87
N VAL A 30 11.57 21.54 -5.80
CA VAL A 30 12.00 21.59 -7.21
C VAL A 30 10.79 21.92 -8.08
N PRO A 31 10.85 22.99 -8.91
CA PRO A 31 9.86 23.18 -9.95
C PRO A 31 9.80 21.90 -10.79
N GLU A 32 8.64 21.57 -11.36
CA GLU A 32 8.62 20.62 -12.47
C GLU A 32 9.48 21.22 -13.58
N ASN A 33 10.80 20.99 -13.55
CA ASN A 33 11.69 21.44 -14.60
C ASN A 33 11.20 20.77 -15.88
N ASP A 34 11.07 21.56 -16.94
CA ASP A 34 10.72 21.06 -18.26
C ASP A 34 11.61 19.86 -18.60
N ASP A 35 11.02 18.79 -19.13
CA ASP A 35 11.71 17.54 -19.46
C ASP A 35 12.95 17.74 -20.37
N ALA A 36 13.10 18.93 -20.94
CA ALA A 36 14.24 19.39 -21.73
C ALA A 36 15.55 19.53 -20.93
N GLU A 37 15.53 19.79 -19.63
CA GLU A 37 16.74 20.04 -18.82
C GLU A 37 17.26 18.81 -18.05
N LEU A 38 16.52 17.70 -18.07
CA LEU A 38 16.89 16.45 -17.38
C LEU A 38 17.94 15.67 -18.18
N THR A 39 18.92 15.08 -17.49
CA THR A 39 19.85 14.13 -18.12
C THR A 39 19.12 12.85 -18.54
N GLU A 40 19.70 12.09 -19.49
CA GLU A 40 19.08 10.83 -19.96
C GLU A 40 18.87 9.82 -18.82
N ASP A 41 19.78 9.76 -17.85
CA ASP A 41 19.64 8.91 -16.66
C ASP A 41 18.48 9.36 -15.76
N GLN A 42 18.27 10.68 -15.62
CA GLN A 42 17.14 11.22 -14.85
C GLN A 42 15.80 10.97 -15.55
N LYS A 43 15.74 11.09 -16.89
CA LYS A 43 14.54 10.74 -17.66
C LYS A 43 14.18 9.26 -17.54
N LYS A 44 15.19 8.38 -17.62
CA LYS A 44 14.99 6.94 -17.43
C LYS A 44 14.45 6.63 -16.03
N ARG A 45 15.04 7.22 -14.99
CA ARG A 45 14.56 7.09 -13.61
C ARG A 45 13.13 7.59 -13.44
N LYS A 46 12.80 8.77 -13.96
CA LYS A 46 11.44 9.34 -13.90
C LYS A 46 10.41 8.38 -14.52
N LYS A 47 10.73 7.80 -15.68
CA LYS A 47 9.89 6.82 -16.35
C LYS A 47 9.71 5.54 -15.52
N GLU A 48 10.80 4.97 -14.99
CA GLU A 48 10.75 3.77 -14.14
C GLU A 48 9.91 4.01 -12.87
N ILE A 49 10.05 5.17 -12.23
CA ILE A 49 9.24 5.54 -11.07
C ILE A 49 7.76 5.66 -11.43
N MET A 50 7.41 6.28 -12.56
CA MET A 50 6.00 6.35 -13.01
C MET A 50 5.41 4.96 -13.30
N GLU A 51 6.19 4.04 -13.85
CA GLU A 51 5.78 2.66 -14.07
C GLU A 51 5.56 1.92 -12.75
N GLN A 52 6.49 2.07 -11.78
CA GLN A 52 6.34 1.55 -10.43
C GLN A 52 5.10 2.13 -9.74
N GLU A 53 4.90 3.44 -9.75
CA GLU A 53 3.72 4.08 -9.17
C GLU A 53 2.42 3.61 -9.84
N SER A 54 2.44 3.31 -11.14
CA SER A 54 1.29 2.72 -11.83
C SER A 54 0.99 1.29 -11.37
N LEU A 55 2.01 0.52 -11.01
CA LEU A 55 1.88 -0.87 -10.53
C LEU A 55 1.23 -0.97 -9.14
N TRP A 56 1.40 0.07 -8.31
CA TRP A 56 0.93 0.13 -6.94
C TRP A 56 -0.41 0.87 -6.77
N LYS A 57 -1.20 1.00 -7.84
CA LYS A 57 -2.54 1.60 -7.81
C LYS A 57 -3.61 0.56 -7.51
N ASN A 58 -4.61 0.97 -6.73
CA ASN A 58 -5.80 0.14 -6.48
C ASN A 58 -6.37 -0.41 -7.79
N PRO A 59 -6.73 -1.70 -7.84
CA PRO A 59 -7.14 -2.35 -9.07
C PRO A 59 -8.36 -1.65 -9.67
N ASP A 60 -8.25 -1.31 -10.95
CA ASP A 60 -9.31 -0.76 -11.77
C ASP A 60 -9.56 -1.65 -12.99
N PHE A 61 -10.74 -1.51 -13.61
CA PHE A 61 -11.10 -2.33 -14.77
C PHE A 61 -10.13 -2.12 -15.96
N LYS A 62 -9.54 -0.92 -16.07
CA LYS A 62 -8.64 -0.55 -17.17
C LYS A 62 -7.28 -1.24 -17.04
N GLY A 63 -6.67 -1.26 -15.85
CA GLY A 63 -5.43 -1.98 -15.57
C GLY A 63 -5.63 -3.49 -15.53
N TYR A 64 -6.80 -3.95 -15.05
CA TYR A 64 -7.16 -5.35 -14.91
C TYR A 64 -6.94 -6.13 -16.23
N ASN A 65 -7.52 -5.71 -17.35
CA ASN A 65 -7.45 -6.49 -18.59
C ASN A 65 -6.01 -6.79 -19.06
N LYS A 66 -5.10 -5.80 -18.94
CA LYS A 66 -3.70 -5.98 -19.34
C LYS A 66 -2.98 -6.97 -18.43
N THR A 67 -3.09 -6.79 -17.10
CA THR A 67 -2.44 -7.65 -16.12
C THR A 67 -2.92 -9.10 -16.24
N PHE A 68 -4.21 -9.33 -16.50
CA PHE A 68 -4.74 -10.69 -16.65
C PHE A 68 -4.29 -11.38 -17.94
N GLN A 69 -4.19 -10.66 -19.05
CA GLN A 69 -3.65 -11.22 -20.29
C GLN A 69 -2.19 -11.67 -20.10
N GLU A 70 -1.36 -10.85 -19.45
CA GLU A 70 0.02 -11.21 -19.10
C GLU A 70 0.07 -12.45 -18.19
N LEU A 71 -0.73 -12.48 -17.11
CA LEU A 71 -0.73 -13.60 -16.17
C LEU A 71 -1.23 -14.91 -16.80
N HIS A 72 -2.23 -14.87 -17.68
CA HIS A 72 -2.67 -16.06 -18.41
C HIS A 72 -1.60 -16.56 -19.39
N GLN A 73 -0.84 -15.65 -20.02
CA GLN A 73 0.29 -16.05 -20.86
C GLN A 73 1.39 -16.71 -20.03
N LEU A 74 1.73 -16.16 -18.86
CA LEU A 74 2.69 -16.75 -17.92
C LEU A 74 2.23 -18.13 -17.42
N SER A 75 0.94 -18.30 -17.17
CA SER A 75 0.39 -19.62 -16.81
C SER A 75 0.54 -20.65 -17.93
N LYS A 76 0.46 -20.25 -19.20
CA LYS A 76 0.65 -21.14 -20.34
C LYS A 76 2.12 -21.53 -20.50
N THR A 77 3.06 -20.61 -20.30
CA THR A 77 4.50 -20.89 -20.40
C THR A 77 5.03 -21.73 -19.25
N PHE A 78 4.50 -21.53 -18.04
CA PHE A 78 4.91 -22.26 -16.85
C PHE A 78 4.30 -23.68 -16.77
N ALA A 79 3.15 -23.90 -17.41
CA ALA A 79 2.49 -25.21 -17.58
C ALA A 79 2.35 -26.06 -16.30
N ASN A 80 2.19 -25.43 -15.14
CA ASN A 80 2.06 -26.10 -13.83
C ASN A 80 0.62 -25.99 -13.28
N ASN A 81 0.07 -27.10 -12.79
CA ASN A 81 -1.30 -27.11 -12.26
C ASN A 81 -1.47 -26.27 -10.98
N GLN A 82 -0.52 -26.31 -10.05
CA GLN A 82 -0.60 -25.53 -8.81
C GLN A 82 -0.53 -24.03 -9.10
N PHE A 83 0.33 -23.63 -10.03
CA PHE A 83 0.40 -22.23 -10.49
C PHE A 83 -0.93 -21.76 -11.10
N ARG A 84 -1.58 -22.60 -11.91
CA ARG A 84 -2.90 -22.28 -12.48
C ARG A 84 -3.98 -22.13 -11.40
N LEU A 85 -3.95 -22.96 -10.37
CA LEU A 85 -4.85 -22.83 -9.21
C LEU A 85 -4.56 -21.57 -8.39
N ALA A 86 -3.29 -21.24 -8.18
CA ALA A 86 -2.88 -20.01 -7.53
C ALA A 86 -3.37 -18.78 -8.30
N LEU A 87 -3.17 -18.76 -9.61
CA LEU A 87 -3.62 -17.68 -10.49
C LEU A 87 -5.15 -17.50 -10.45
N SER A 88 -5.90 -18.60 -10.49
CA SER A 88 -7.38 -18.56 -10.41
C SER A 88 -7.88 -17.98 -9.08
N ASN A 89 -7.25 -18.37 -7.96
CA ASN A 89 -7.58 -17.80 -6.65
C ASN A 89 -7.20 -16.32 -6.57
N TYR A 90 -6.00 -15.95 -7.02
CA TYR A 90 -5.57 -14.55 -7.09
C TYR A 90 -6.57 -13.70 -7.89
N GLN A 91 -6.97 -14.17 -9.07
CA GLN A 91 -7.98 -13.53 -9.90
C GLN A 91 -9.31 -13.34 -9.17
N SER A 92 -9.76 -14.36 -8.44
CA SER A 92 -10.98 -14.30 -7.64
C SER A 92 -10.88 -13.24 -6.53
N GLY A 93 -9.72 -13.13 -5.88
CA GLY A 93 -9.45 -12.09 -4.89
C GLY A 93 -9.53 -10.68 -5.47
N ILE A 94 -8.86 -10.42 -6.61
CA ILE A 94 -8.92 -9.13 -7.29
C ILE A 94 -10.34 -8.79 -7.74
N ASN A 95 -11.07 -9.76 -8.30
CA ASN A 95 -12.46 -9.58 -8.71
C ASN A 95 -13.38 -9.16 -7.56
N THR A 96 -13.17 -9.71 -6.35
CA THR A 96 -13.91 -9.30 -5.16
C THR A 96 -13.68 -7.83 -4.83
N VAL A 97 -12.42 -7.37 -4.87
CA VAL A 97 -12.07 -5.96 -4.63
C VAL A 97 -12.68 -5.04 -5.68
N MET A 98 -12.62 -5.40 -6.97
CA MET A 98 -13.20 -4.59 -8.04
C MET A 98 -14.71 -4.50 -7.95
N LYS A 99 -15.41 -5.62 -7.72
CA LYS A 99 -16.87 -5.62 -7.54
C LYS A 99 -17.29 -4.77 -6.35
N ASN A 100 -16.53 -4.80 -5.26
CA ASN A 100 -16.78 -3.95 -4.11
C ASN A 100 -16.59 -2.46 -4.43
N ARG A 101 -15.57 -2.12 -5.24
CA ARG A 101 -15.36 -0.74 -5.69
C ARG A 101 -16.57 -0.22 -6.49
N ASP A 102 -17.06 -1.00 -7.45
CA ASP A 102 -18.24 -0.64 -8.24
C ASP A 102 -19.49 -0.53 -7.35
N TRP A 103 -19.64 -1.45 -6.40
CA TRP A 103 -20.72 -1.40 -5.41
C TRP A 103 -20.67 -0.12 -4.55
N VAL A 104 -19.48 0.31 -4.10
CA VAL A 104 -19.34 1.54 -3.31
C VAL A 104 -19.70 2.77 -4.15
N GLU A 105 -19.27 2.83 -5.41
CA GLU A 105 -19.60 3.93 -6.31
C GLU A 105 -21.11 4.01 -6.55
N GLN A 106 -21.74 2.88 -6.86
CA GLN A 106 -23.18 2.79 -7.07
C GLN A 106 -23.96 3.13 -5.80
N TYR A 107 -23.55 2.62 -4.63
CA TYR A 107 -24.18 2.92 -3.35
C TYR A 107 -24.14 4.43 -3.04
N ARG A 108 -22.98 5.07 -3.22
CA ARG A 108 -22.84 6.52 -3.00
C ARG A 108 -23.71 7.33 -3.96
N LYS A 109 -23.81 6.90 -5.22
CA LYS A 109 -24.68 7.53 -6.22
C LYS A 109 -26.16 7.41 -5.83
N GLU A 110 -26.62 6.22 -5.47
CA GLU A 110 -28.00 5.98 -5.06
C GLU A 110 -28.38 6.76 -3.79
N GLU A 111 -27.51 6.82 -2.79
CA GLU A 111 -27.77 7.60 -1.57
C GLU A 111 -27.81 9.12 -1.83
N ALA A 112 -27.04 9.60 -2.81
CA ALA A 112 -27.04 11.00 -3.23
C ALA A 112 -28.30 11.40 -4.02
N GLU A 113 -28.87 10.49 -4.82
CA GLU A 113 -30.07 10.73 -5.63
C GLU A 113 -31.38 10.68 -4.81
N LYS A 114 -31.36 10.11 -3.60
CA LYS A 114 -32.54 10.03 -2.72
C LYS A 114 -32.97 11.39 -2.20
N LYS A 115 -34.23 11.78 -2.46
CA LYS A 115 -34.85 12.98 -1.88
C LYS A 115 -35.06 12.80 -0.37
N ARG A 116 -34.50 13.70 0.43
CA ARG A 116 -34.65 13.72 1.90
C ARG A 116 -35.49 14.92 2.34
N LEU A 117 -36.80 14.71 2.42
CA LEU A 117 -37.77 15.76 2.78
C LEU A 117 -37.79 16.03 4.30
N ASP A 118 -37.22 15.13 5.09
CA ASP A 118 -37.14 15.12 6.55
C ASP A 118 -35.80 15.61 7.12
N GLU A 119 -34.81 15.88 6.27
CA GLU A 119 -33.48 16.38 6.65
C GLU A 119 -33.47 17.92 6.63
N LYS A 120 -33.94 18.53 7.72
CA LYS A 120 -34.03 20.00 7.87
C LYS A 120 -32.78 20.63 8.47
N TRP A 121 -32.08 19.90 9.34
CA TRP A 121 -30.96 20.41 10.12
C TRP A 121 -29.62 19.86 9.65
N TYR A 122 -28.56 20.66 9.79
CA TYR A 122 -27.19 20.26 9.40
C TYR A 122 -26.73 18.98 10.11
N TRP A 123 -26.98 18.83 11.42
CA TRP A 123 -26.55 17.65 12.18
C TRP A 123 -27.21 16.36 11.70
N GLN A 124 -28.45 16.41 11.18
CA GLN A 124 -29.12 15.24 10.59
C GLN A 124 -28.38 14.75 9.33
N LYS A 125 -27.88 15.68 8.52
CA LYS A 125 -27.04 15.38 7.35
C LYS A 125 -25.71 14.75 7.75
N VAL A 126 -25.09 15.24 8.83
CA VAL A 126 -23.86 14.66 9.39
C VAL A 126 -24.12 13.23 9.87
N ASP A 127 -25.19 13.00 10.64
CA ASP A 127 -25.56 11.68 11.14
C ASP A 127 -25.87 10.69 10.02
N ARG A 128 -26.58 11.13 8.97
CA ARG A 128 -26.82 10.33 7.78
C ARG A 128 -25.52 9.96 7.08
N LYS A 129 -24.66 10.94 6.75
CA LYS A 129 -23.38 10.65 6.10
C LYS A 129 -22.51 9.70 6.95
N SER A 130 -22.53 9.84 8.27
CA SER A 130 -21.86 8.90 9.18
C SER A 130 -22.45 7.48 9.11
N ARG A 131 -23.77 7.33 8.92
CA ARG A 131 -24.40 6.01 8.68
C ARG A 131 -24.01 5.43 7.32
N GLU A 132 -24.07 6.23 6.27
CA GLU A 132 -23.65 5.84 4.91
C GLU A 132 -22.18 5.37 4.91
N GLU A 133 -21.29 6.12 5.55
CA GLU A 133 -19.87 5.75 5.63
C GLU A 133 -19.62 4.47 6.42
N ARG A 134 -20.39 4.22 7.50
CA ARG A 134 -20.34 2.95 8.25
C ARG A 134 -20.85 1.77 7.43
N VAL A 135 -21.81 1.98 6.52
CA VAL A 135 -22.26 0.94 5.59
C VAL A 135 -21.15 0.62 4.60
N VAL A 136 -20.56 1.65 3.97
CA VAL A 136 -19.43 1.50 3.04
C VAL A 136 -18.25 0.79 3.71
N TYR A 137 -17.86 1.22 4.91
CA TYR A 137 -16.73 0.63 5.64
C TYR A 137 -16.94 -0.86 5.95
N ARG A 138 -18.14 -1.25 6.40
CA ARG A 138 -18.45 -2.66 6.69
C ARG A 138 -18.39 -3.52 5.43
N GLU A 139 -18.90 -3.02 4.31
CA GLU A 139 -18.86 -3.77 3.05
C GLU A 139 -17.43 -3.89 2.51
N LYS A 140 -16.63 -2.81 2.60
CA LYS A 140 -15.20 -2.85 2.28
C LYS A 140 -14.44 -3.87 3.15
N MET A 141 -14.70 -3.90 4.45
CA MET A 141 -14.06 -4.85 5.38
C MET A 141 -14.39 -6.31 5.02
N LYS A 142 -15.65 -6.58 4.65
CA LYS A 142 -16.08 -7.91 4.20
C LYS A 142 -15.39 -8.30 2.89
N ALA A 143 -15.39 -7.42 1.90
CA ALA A 143 -14.71 -7.65 0.63
C ALA A 143 -13.19 -7.86 0.81
N LYS A 144 -12.55 -7.10 1.71
CA LYS A 144 -11.15 -7.31 2.11
C LYS A 144 -10.96 -8.72 2.67
N GLN A 145 -11.74 -9.11 3.67
CA GLN A 145 -11.62 -10.44 4.28
C GLN A 145 -11.73 -11.56 3.24
N ASP A 146 -12.72 -11.47 2.34
CA ASP A 146 -12.91 -12.44 1.27
C ASP A 146 -11.73 -12.43 0.27
N ALA A 147 -11.23 -11.26 -0.12
CA ALA A 147 -10.06 -11.14 -1.00
C ALA A 147 -8.79 -11.75 -0.38
N LEU A 148 -8.53 -11.49 0.91
CA LEU A 148 -7.38 -12.06 1.62
C LEU A 148 -7.48 -13.58 1.79
N ASN A 149 -8.70 -14.11 1.96
CA ASN A 149 -8.92 -15.57 1.96
C ASN A 149 -8.53 -16.19 0.61
N TYR A 150 -8.83 -15.52 -0.51
CA TYR A 150 -8.38 -15.97 -1.83
C TYR A 150 -6.88 -15.82 -2.01
N PHE A 151 -6.26 -14.72 -1.56
CA PHE A 151 -4.81 -14.55 -1.63
C PHE A 151 -4.06 -15.58 -0.79
N SER A 152 -4.55 -15.89 0.42
CA SER A 152 -3.99 -16.97 1.24
C SER A 152 -4.05 -18.32 0.52
N LYS A 153 -5.17 -18.66 -0.13
CA LYS A 153 -5.26 -19.88 -0.96
C LYS A 153 -4.29 -19.87 -2.13
N ALA A 154 -4.09 -18.71 -2.78
CA ALA A 154 -3.10 -18.58 -3.84
C ALA A 154 -1.68 -18.86 -3.34
N ILE A 155 -1.29 -18.31 -2.18
CA ILE A 155 -0.01 -18.59 -1.54
C ILE A 155 0.11 -20.08 -1.19
N ASN A 156 -0.92 -20.70 -0.59
CA ASN A 156 -0.89 -22.13 -0.26
C ASN A 156 -0.61 -22.99 -1.51
N HIS A 157 -1.20 -22.65 -2.66
CA HIS A 157 -0.91 -23.36 -3.91
C HIS A 157 0.51 -23.10 -4.43
N LEU A 158 1.05 -21.88 -4.27
CA LEU A 158 2.45 -21.59 -4.61
C LEU A 158 3.43 -22.32 -3.69
N ASP A 159 3.07 -22.51 -2.42
CA ASP A 159 3.89 -23.26 -1.46
C ASP A 159 3.95 -24.76 -1.78
N GLU A 160 2.93 -25.33 -2.43
CA GLU A 160 2.96 -26.71 -2.94
C GLU A 160 3.96 -26.91 -4.08
N ILE A 161 4.45 -25.84 -4.70
CA ILE A 161 5.55 -25.91 -5.67
C ILE A 161 6.86 -26.02 -4.89
N LYS A 162 7.25 -27.26 -4.56
CA LYS A 162 8.47 -27.56 -3.78
C LYS A 162 9.76 -27.57 -4.59
N ASN A 163 9.67 -27.75 -5.92
CA ASN A 163 10.86 -27.80 -6.77
C ASN A 163 11.52 -26.41 -6.82
N PRO A 164 12.78 -26.25 -6.37
CA PRO A 164 13.47 -24.97 -6.34
C PRO A 164 13.63 -24.36 -7.74
N ASP A 165 13.88 -25.18 -8.77
CA ASP A 165 14.04 -24.69 -10.15
C ASP A 165 12.76 -24.03 -10.65
N LEU A 166 11.60 -24.52 -10.24
CA LEU A 166 10.30 -23.94 -10.58
C LEU A 166 9.98 -22.68 -9.76
N ARG A 167 10.53 -22.54 -8.56
CA ARG A 167 10.36 -21.35 -7.72
C ARG A 167 11.24 -20.20 -8.18
N GLU A 168 12.41 -20.50 -8.74
CA GLU A 168 13.32 -19.50 -9.31
C GLU A 168 12.84 -18.94 -10.65
N ARG A 169 11.79 -19.51 -11.23
CA ARG A 169 11.23 -19.07 -12.51
C ARG A 169 10.60 -17.68 -12.41
N PRO A 170 10.79 -16.81 -13.42
CA PRO A 170 10.18 -15.48 -13.44
C PRO A 170 8.66 -15.51 -13.31
N GLU A 171 8.00 -16.53 -13.84
CA GLU A 171 6.56 -16.69 -13.75
C GLU A 171 6.07 -16.86 -12.30
N PHE A 172 6.79 -17.67 -11.52
CA PHE A 172 6.49 -17.90 -10.09
C PHE A 172 6.65 -16.61 -9.29
N LYS A 173 7.79 -15.94 -9.44
CA LYS A 173 8.12 -14.70 -8.72
C LYS A 173 7.18 -13.56 -9.09
N ARG A 174 6.80 -13.43 -10.37
CA ARG A 174 5.83 -12.42 -10.82
C ARG A 174 4.47 -12.60 -10.15
N LEU A 175 3.92 -13.82 -10.13
CA LEU A 175 2.64 -14.06 -9.47
C LEU A 175 2.73 -13.85 -7.96
N LEU A 176 3.83 -14.28 -7.32
CA LEU A 176 4.05 -14.08 -5.89
C LEU A 176 4.09 -12.59 -5.52
N SER A 177 4.85 -11.80 -6.28
CA SER A 177 4.89 -10.33 -6.13
C SER A 177 3.51 -9.70 -6.31
N ASP A 178 2.75 -10.10 -7.33
CA ASP A 178 1.42 -9.56 -7.60
C ASP A 178 0.41 -9.90 -6.47
N VAL A 179 0.48 -11.11 -5.91
CA VAL A 179 -0.34 -11.52 -4.76
C VAL A 179 -0.02 -10.68 -3.52
N TYR A 180 1.26 -10.55 -3.16
CA TYR A 180 1.68 -9.77 -1.99
C TYR A 180 1.37 -8.28 -2.15
N ARG A 181 1.61 -7.69 -3.32
CA ARG A 181 1.28 -6.28 -3.58
C ARG A 181 -0.21 -6.01 -3.40
N SER A 182 -1.06 -6.88 -3.95
CA SER A 182 -2.51 -6.76 -3.83
C SER A 182 -3.01 -6.96 -2.40
N TRP A 183 -2.37 -7.86 -1.64
CA TRP A 183 -2.64 -8.03 -0.21
C TRP A 183 -2.31 -6.75 0.56
N VAL A 184 -1.10 -6.21 0.37
CA VAL A 184 -0.64 -4.97 1.02
C VAL A 184 -1.63 -3.85 0.74
N MET A 185 -1.99 -3.64 -0.53
CA MET A 185 -2.90 -2.56 -0.90
C MET A 185 -4.31 -2.73 -0.30
N ALA A 186 -4.82 -3.96 -0.22
CA ALA A 186 -6.12 -4.24 0.39
C ALA A 186 -6.14 -3.92 1.89
N GLU A 187 -5.05 -4.19 2.61
CA GLU A 187 -4.89 -3.80 4.02
C GLU A 187 -4.67 -2.29 4.16
N TYR A 188 -3.85 -1.70 3.29
CA TYR A 188 -3.48 -0.29 3.34
C TYR A 188 -4.66 0.64 3.06
N ASP A 189 -5.57 0.28 2.14
CA ASP A 189 -6.79 1.03 1.81
C ASP A 189 -7.71 1.21 3.03
N LEU A 190 -7.74 0.21 3.91
CA LEU A 190 -8.54 0.20 5.14
C LEU A 190 -7.73 0.57 6.38
N GLN A 191 -6.56 1.17 6.18
CA GLN A 191 -5.70 1.72 7.24
C GLN A 191 -5.18 0.68 8.24
N ASN A 192 -5.12 -0.59 7.82
CA ASN A 192 -4.47 -1.67 8.56
C ASN A 192 -2.95 -1.69 8.25
N LEU A 193 -2.28 -0.56 8.55
CA LEU A 193 -0.85 -0.37 8.25
C LEU A 193 0.06 -1.40 8.92
N PRO A 194 -0.13 -1.76 10.20
CA PRO A 194 0.74 -2.74 10.87
C PRO A 194 0.77 -4.09 10.16
N GLN A 195 -0.39 -4.53 9.65
CA GLN A 195 -0.55 -5.79 8.94
C GLN A 195 0.19 -5.82 7.60
N THR A 196 0.53 -4.66 7.03
CA THR A 196 1.28 -4.59 5.77
C THR A 196 2.77 -4.85 5.94
N ILE A 197 3.35 -4.58 7.12
CA ILE A 197 4.79 -4.67 7.39
C ILE A 197 5.35 -6.05 7.02
N PRO A 198 4.87 -7.17 7.55
CA PRO A 198 5.45 -8.48 7.24
C PRO A 198 5.30 -8.86 5.76
N ILE A 199 4.19 -8.46 5.12
CA ILE A 199 3.95 -8.78 3.70
C ILE A 199 4.86 -7.94 2.81
N LEU A 200 5.12 -6.69 3.17
CA LEU A 200 6.06 -5.82 2.47
C LEU A 200 7.50 -6.28 2.64
N GLU A 201 7.90 -6.75 3.83
CA GLU A 201 9.23 -7.34 4.07
C GLU A 201 9.43 -8.60 3.19
N LEU A 202 8.42 -9.48 3.10
CA LEU A 202 8.45 -10.62 2.17
C LEU A 202 8.47 -10.20 0.69
N TYR A 203 7.81 -9.09 0.34
CA TYR A 203 7.74 -8.61 -1.04
C TYR A 203 9.10 -8.11 -1.54
N ILE A 204 9.83 -7.33 -0.74
CA ILE A 204 11.13 -6.76 -1.14
C ILE A 204 12.24 -7.81 -1.22
N GLU A 205 12.05 -8.99 -0.62
CA GLU A 205 12.95 -10.13 -0.75
C GLU A 205 12.87 -10.83 -2.13
N ILE A 206 11.83 -10.55 -2.93
CA ILE A 206 11.63 -11.17 -4.23
C ILE A 206 12.38 -10.40 -5.31
N ASP A 207 13.39 -11.04 -5.92
CA ASP A 207 14.23 -10.47 -7.00
C ASP A 207 14.68 -9.02 -6.70
N ASP A 208 14.39 -8.09 -7.61
CA ASP A 208 14.76 -6.68 -7.57
C ASP A 208 13.65 -5.80 -6.98
N ASN A 209 12.64 -6.38 -6.31
CA ASN A 209 11.55 -5.61 -5.71
C ASN A 209 12.03 -4.61 -4.65
N GLU A 210 13.19 -4.84 -4.02
CA GLU A 210 13.85 -3.86 -3.13
C GLU A 210 14.17 -2.54 -3.86
N LYS A 211 14.31 -2.55 -5.19
CA LYS A 211 14.55 -1.33 -5.97
C LYS A 211 13.25 -0.58 -6.30
N GLU A 212 12.10 -1.05 -5.83
CA GLU A 212 10.82 -0.37 -6.01
C GLU A 212 10.62 0.72 -4.96
N TYR A 213 10.58 1.97 -5.42
CA TYR A 213 10.31 3.14 -4.57
C TYR A 213 9.01 3.00 -3.76
N PRO A 214 7.86 2.57 -4.34
CA PRO A 214 6.61 2.49 -3.59
C PRO A 214 6.65 1.49 -2.43
N ALA A 215 7.37 0.37 -2.55
CA ALA A 215 7.47 -0.63 -1.48
C ALA A 215 8.07 -0.01 -0.22
N HIS A 216 9.18 0.72 -0.38
CA HIS A 216 9.83 1.45 0.71
C HIS A 216 8.99 2.59 1.25
N LYS A 217 8.27 3.32 0.39
CA LYS A 217 7.32 4.36 0.80
C LYS A 217 6.23 3.79 1.73
N TYR A 218 5.63 2.66 1.36
CA TYR A 218 4.57 2.04 2.16
C TYR A 218 5.13 1.48 3.49
N LEU A 219 6.32 0.87 3.47
CA LEU A 219 7.01 0.43 4.70
C LEU A 219 7.31 1.59 5.65
N ALA A 220 7.84 2.71 5.13
CA ALA A 220 8.11 3.89 5.93
C ALA A 220 6.83 4.43 6.58
N SER A 221 5.73 4.47 5.82
CA SER A 221 4.41 4.89 6.34
C SER A 221 3.89 3.94 7.42
N ALA A 222 4.04 2.63 7.24
CA ALA A 222 3.61 1.64 8.22
C ALA A 222 4.43 1.71 9.52
N TYR A 223 5.75 1.86 9.43
CA TYR A 223 6.59 2.05 10.61
C TYR A 223 6.38 3.41 11.30
N SER A 224 6.07 4.47 10.54
CA SER A 224 5.65 5.76 11.11
C SER A 224 4.37 5.62 11.94
N PHE A 225 3.40 4.84 11.45
CA PHE A 225 2.19 4.56 12.21
C PHE A 225 2.46 3.81 13.52
N GLU A 226 3.30 2.77 13.48
CA GLU A 226 3.72 2.04 14.68
C GLU A 226 4.47 2.94 15.68
N GLU A 227 5.38 3.81 15.22
CA GLU A 227 6.07 4.81 16.07
C GLU A 227 5.05 5.71 16.78
N ASN A 228 4.08 6.25 16.04
CA ASN A 228 3.04 7.11 16.57
C ASN A 228 2.12 6.38 17.56
N MET A 229 1.84 5.10 17.30
CA MET A 229 1.05 4.24 18.19
C MET A 229 1.78 4.03 19.52
N ILE A 230 3.08 3.70 19.50
CA ILE A 230 3.89 3.56 20.71
C ILE A 230 3.96 4.88 21.48
N LYS A 231 4.16 6.00 20.80
CA LYS A 231 4.17 7.34 21.43
C LYS A 231 2.86 7.68 22.13
N LYS A 232 1.72 7.34 21.50
CA LYS A 232 0.38 7.60 22.06
C LYS A 232 0.04 6.69 23.24
N SER A 233 0.39 5.42 23.13
CA SER A 233 0.17 4.43 24.18
C SER A 233 1.17 4.56 25.34
N LYS A 234 2.21 5.40 25.21
CA LYS A 234 3.35 5.46 26.13
C LYS A 234 3.98 4.08 26.30
N GLY A 235 4.13 3.38 25.18
CA GLY A 235 4.81 2.10 25.12
C GLY A 235 6.30 2.23 25.39
N PRO A 236 7.04 1.11 25.38
CA PRO A 236 8.43 1.11 25.79
C PRO A 236 9.32 1.80 24.74
N ASP A 237 10.35 2.49 25.22
CA ASP A 237 11.22 3.34 24.39
C ASP A 237 12.04 2.52 23.37
N ASP A 238 12.36 1.27 23.68
CA ASP A 238 13.07 0.36 22.77
C ASP A 238 12.28 0.13 21.46
N MET A 239 10.97 -0.08 21.56
CA MET A 239 10.08 -0.24 20.42
C MET A 239 9.91 1.09 19.66
N LEU A 240 9.83 2.22 20.38
CA LEU A 240 9.76 3.54 19.77
C LEU A 240 10.98 3.78 18.87
N PHE A 241 12.18 3.56 19.40
CA PHE A 241 13.43 3.75 18.65
C PHE A 241 13.57 2.75 17.50
N LYS A 242 13.17 1.48 17.71
CA LYS A 242 13.18 0.47 16.66
C LYS A 242 12.32 0.87 15.47
N TYR A 243 11.08 1.33 15.72
CA TYR A 243 10.17 1.74 14.65
C TYR A 243 10.61 3.04 13.98
N ARG A 244 11.14 4.00 14.74
CA ARG A 244 11.76 5.22 14.17
C ARG A 244 12.92 4.88 13.24
N TYR A 245 13.82 4.00 13.67
CA TYR A 245 14.95 3.57 12.85
C TYR A 245 14.48 2.91 11.56
N LYS A 246 13.58 1.92 11.64
CA LYS A 246 13.06 1.24 10.44
C LYS A 246 12.30 2.18 9.51
N LYS A 247 11.53 3.13 10.04
CA LYS A 247 10.91 4.22 9.27
C LYS A 247 11.96 5.01 8.51
N ASN A 248 13.02 5.47 9.19
CA ASN A 248 14.08 6.27 8.59
C ASN A 248 14.87 5.51 7.52
N VAL A 249 15.16 4.22 7.74
CA VAL A 249 15.82 3.35 6.74
C VAL A 249 15.03 3.32 5.44
N HIS A 250 13.72 3.04 5.51
CA HIS A 250 12.91 2.94 4.30
C HIS A 250 12.55 4.30 3.71
N LEU A 251 12.42 5.35 4.52
CA LEU A 251 12.23 6.72 4.03
C LEU A 251 13.45 7.17 3.22
N LEU A 252 14.66 6.99 3.75
CA LEU A 252 15.90 7.33 3.07
C LEU A 252 16.08 6.53 1.78
N ARG A 253 15.76 5.23 1.81
CA ARG A 253 15.82 4.36 0.62
C ARG A 253 14.81 4.79 -0.44
N ALA A 254 13.59 5.12 -0.06
CA ALA A 254 12.58 5.62 -0.98
C ALA A 254 13.04 6.93 -1.65
N THR A 255 13.57 7.88 -0.87
CA THR A 255 14.11 9.14 -1.40
C THR A 255 15.29 8.90 -2.35
N GLU A 256 16.19 7.96 -2.02
CA GLU A 256 17.29 7.57 -2.88
C GLU A 256 16.82 7.01 -4.24
N LEU A 257 15.85 6.10 -4.22
CA LEU A 257 15.34 5.46 -5.43
C LEU A 257 14.68 6.47 -6.37
N LYS A 258 13.86 7.37 -5.81
CA LYS A 258 13.13 8.37 -6.59
C LYS A 258 14.00 9.53 -7.07
N TYR A 259 14.81 10.12 -6.20
CA TYR A 259 15.54 11.36 -6.49
C TYR A 259 17.05 11.16 -6.72
N GLY A 260 17.63 10.06 -6.22
CA GLY A 260 19.08 9.79 -6.28
C GLY A 260 19.85 10.35 -5.07
N LYS A 261 21.03 9.78 -4.77
CA LYS A 261 21.84 10.14 -3.58
C LYS A 261 22.32 11.59 -3.54
N ASP A 262 22.61 12.18 -4.70
CA ASP A 262 23.20 13.53 -4.75
C ASP A 262 22.14 14.66 -4.79
N SER A 263 20.86 14.28 -4.83
CA SER A 263 19.72 15.18 -4.93
C SER A 263 19.54 16.06 -3.67
N PRO A 264 18.97 17.27 -3.82
CA PRO A 264 18.64 18.12 -2.68
C PRO A 264 17.65 17.43 -1.72
N GLU A 265 16.71 16.63 -2.22
CA GLU A 265 15.73 15.89 -1.43
C GLU A 265 16.42 14.84 -0.55
N TYR A 266 17.35 14.06 -1.11
CA TYR A 266 18.10 13.08 -0.32
C TYR A 266 18.91 13.75 0.79
N LYS A 267 19.61 14.85 0.47
CA LYS A 267 20.37 15.63 1.47
C LYS A 267 19.46 16.20 2.55
N HIS A 268 18.27 16.68 2.19
CA HIS A 268 17.29 17.17 3.15
C HIS A 268 16.86 16.07 4.12
N ILE A 269 16.49 14.89 3.61
CA ILE A 269 16.06 13.75 4.44
C ILE A 269 17.20 13.26 5.34
N VAL A 270 18.43 13.18 4.84
CA VAL A 270 19.62 12.86 5.68
C VAL A 270 19.76 13.86 6.83
N ASN A 271 19.56 15.16 6.57
CA ASN A 271 19.64 16.18 7.62
C ASN A 271 18.51 16.07 8.66
N VAL A 272 17.29 15.70 8.24
CA VAL A 272 16.17 15.44 9.15
C VAL A 272 16.48 14.23 10.04
N ILE A 273 16.94 13.13 9.44
CA ILE A 273 17.29 11.89 10.17
C ILE A 273 18.42 12.14 11.16
N ASN A 274 19.49 12.84 10.76
CA ASN A 274 20.60 13.18 11.66
C ASN A 274 20.15 13.99 12.87
N ARG A 275 19.19 14.90 12.72
CA ARG A 275 18.62 15.65 13.85
C ARG A 275 17.81 14.75 14.77
N ASP A 276 16.99 13.87 14.19
CA ASP A 276 16.16 12.91 14.95
C ASP A 276 17.02 11.90 15.75
N GLU A 277 18.13 11.44 15.16
CA GLU A 277 19.06 10.50 15.81
C GLU A 277 19.89 11.17 16.91
N VAL A 278 20.37 12.40 16.70
CA VAL A 278 21.11 13.15 17.74
C VAL A 278 20.21 13.43 18.97
N ILE A 279 18.92 13.72 18.76
CA ILE A 279 17.96 13.90 19.87
C ILE A 279 17.72 12.59 20.62
N SER A 280 17.74 11.44 19.92
CA SER A 280 17.51 10.13 20.55
C SER A 280 18.68 9.61 21.41
N VAL A 281 19.90 10.13 21.21
CA VAL A 281 21.09 9.77 22.01
C VAL A 281 21.31 10.71 23.20
N ALA A 282 20.66 11.88 23.21
CA ALA A 282 20.82 12.91 24.23
C ALA A 282 19.75 12.88 25.35
N GLN A 283 18.79 11.95 25.29
CA GLN A 283 17.76 11.70 26.31
C GLN A 283 18.05 10.42 27.08
#